data_AF-A0A6P5LIK1-F1
#
_entry.id   AF-A0A6P5LIK1-F1
#
_cell.length_a   1.000
_cell.length_b   1.000
_cell.length_c   1.000
_cell.angle_alpha   90.00
_cell.angle_beta   90.00
_cell.angle_gamma   90.00
#
_symmetry.space_group_name_H-M   'P 1'
#
loop_
_entity.id
_entity.type
_entity.pdbx_description
1 polymer ?
#
loop_
_entity_poly.entity_id
_entity_poly.type
_entity_poly.pdbx_seq_one_letter_code
_entity_poly.pdbx_strand_id
1 'polypeptide(L)'
;MITILANCVFMTMSDPPPWSKNVEYTFTGIYTFESLIKILARGFCIDDFTFLRDPWNWLDFSVIMMAYLTEFVDMGNISALRTFRVLRALKTITVIPGLKTIVGALIQSVKKLSDVMILTVFCLSVFALVGLQLFMGNLRQKCVKWPPPFSGINETWYDNGTALFSNETGFGNNTEYSNFTFDWDAYINDEGNFYFLEGALDALLCGNSSDAGHCPEGYECMKAGRNPNYGYTSYDTFSWAFLALFRLMTQDYWENLFQL
;
A
#
# COMPACT_ATOMS: atom_id res chain seq x y z
N MET A 1 -9.12 -35.84 5.03
CA MET A 1 -9.51 -34.82 6.03
C MET A 1 -8.45 -34.63 7.10
N ILE A 2 -8.12 -35.66 7.90
CA ILE A 2 -7.09 -35.59 8.97
C ILE A 2 -5.74 -35.07 8.44
N THR A 3 -5.32 -35.53 7.27
CA THR A 3 -4.09 -35.09 6.59
C THR A 3 -4.07 -33.61 6.27
N ILE A 4 -5.23 -33.00 5.97
CA ILE A 4 -5.34 -31.57 5.69
C ILE A 4 -5.29 -30.79 7.00
N LEU A 5 -5.98 -31.24 8.05
CA LEU A 5 -5.93 -30.59 9.36
C LEU A 5 -4.53 -30.61 9.96
N ALA A 6 -3.84 -31.76 9.88
CA ALA A 6 -2.45 -31.87 10.33
C ALA A 6 -1.53 -30.91 9.55
N ASN A 7 -1.68 -30.81 8.23
CA ASN A 7 -0.93 -29.87 7.41
C ASN A 7 -1.25 -28.40 7.80
N CYS A 8 -2.50 -28.06 8.10
CA CYS A 8 -2.85 -26.74 8.61
C CYS A 8 -2.15 -26.42 9.93
N VAL A 9 -2.03 -27.38 10.85
CA VAL A 9 -1.27 -27.19 12.11
C VAL A 9 0.22 -26.91 11.79
N PHE A 10 0.83 -27.68 10.89
CA PHE A 10 2.23 -27.42 10.50
C PHE A 10 2.43 -26.05 9.85
N MET A 11 1.45 -25.54 9.10
CA MET A 11 1.50 -24.18 8.51
C MET A 11 1.42 -23.05 9.55
N THR A 12 0.96 -23.32 10.77
CA THR A 12 0.90 -22.29 11.83
C THR A 12 2.25 -22.06 12.53
N MET A 13 3.25 -22.89 12.25
CA MET A 13 4.57 -22.79 12.85
C MET A 13 5.45 -21.82 12.04
N SER A 14 5.87 -20.71 12.66
CA SER A 14 6.66 -19.66 12.00
C SER A 14 8.08 -20.13 11.60
N ASP A 15 8.75 -20.87 12.48
CA ASP A 15 10.10 -21.39 12.26
C ASP A 15 10.09 -22.93 12.27
N PRO A 16 9.80 -23.57 11.13
CA PRO A 16 9.66 -25.00 11.08
C PRO A 16 11.03 -25.70 11.20
N PRO A 17 11.20 -26.68 12.10
CA PRO A 17 12.44 -27.42 12.26
C PRO A 17 12.75 -28.26 11.01
N PRO A 18 14.01 -28.64 10.75
CA PRO A 18 14.42 -29.27 9.48
C PRO A 18 13.71 -30.59 9.16
N TRP A 19 13.23 -31.32 10.18
CA TRP A 19 12.47 -32.56 10.00
C TRP A 19 11.07 -32.34 9.42
N SER A 20 10.51 -31.13 9.54
CA SER A 20 9.20 -30.77 8.98
C SER A 20 9.17 -30.88 7.45
N LYS A 21 10.30 -30.70 6.78
CA LYS A 21 10.42 -30.82 5.32
C LYS A 21 10.04 -32.23 4.84
N ASN A 22 10.43 -33.26 5.59
CA ASN A 22 10.04 -34.64 5.29
C ASN A 22 8.53 -34.87 5.46
N VAL A 23 7.92 -34.19 6.43
CA VAL A 23 6.47 -34.22 6.65
C VAL A 23 5.73 -33.49 5.52
N GLU A 24 6.26 -32.37 5.02
CA GLU A 24 5.71 -31.66 3.86
C GLU A 24 5.73 -32.50 2.58
N TYR A 25 6.81 -33.26 2.35
CA TYR A 25 6.86 -34.23 1.25
C TYR A 25 5.85 -35.35 1.43
N THR A 26 5.67 -35.83 2.66
CA THR A 26 4.65 -36.84 2.99
C THR A 26 3.25 -36.33 2.67
N PHE A 27 2.91 -35.09 3.05
CA PHE A 27 1.62 -34.48 2.69
C PHE A 27 1.44 -34.33 1.18
N THR A 28 2.50 -33.90 0.49
CA THR A 28 2.47 -33.77 -0.98
C THR A 28 2.21 -35.13 -1.63
N GLY A 29 2.91 -36.18 -1.20
CA GLY A 29 2.73 -37.56 -1.67
C GLY A 29 1.32 -38.11 -1.43
N ILE A 30 0.69 -37.78 -0.29
CA ILE A 30 -0.71 -38.17 -0.04
C ILE A 30 -1.66 -37.47 -1.02
N TYR A 31 -1.47 -36.17 -1.27
CA TYR A 31 -2.35 -35.42 -2.18
C TYR A 31 -2.19 -35.84 -3.64
N THR A 32 -0.97 -36.16 -4.06
CA THR A 32 -0.69 -36.67 -5.41
C THR A 32 -1.32 -38.03 -5.60
N PHE A 33 -1.21 -38.91 -4.60
CA PHE A 33 -1.83 -40.22 -4.64
C PHE A 33 -3.37 -40.14 -4.68
N GLU A 34 -3.97 -39.28 -3.85
CA GLU A 34 -5.42 -39.04 -3.86
C GLU A 34 -5.90 -38.58 -5.24
N SER A 35 -5.18 -37.66 -5.88
CA SER A 35 -5.57 -37.13 -7.19
C SER A 35 -5.30 -38.11 -8.32
N LEU A 36 -4.21 -38.89 -8.23
CA LEU A 36 -3.93 -39.97 -9.18
C LEU A 36 -5.04 -41.02 -9.15
N ILE A 37 -5.52 -41.44 -7.98
CA ILE A 37 -6.66 -42.36 -7.87
C ILE A 37 -7.91 -41.74 -8.51
N LYS A 38 -8.22 -40.46 -8.24
CA LYS A 38 -9.39 -39.79 -8.83
C LYS A 38 -9.29 -39.71 -10.35
N ILE A 39 -8.10 -39.48 -10.88
CA ILE A 39 -7.82 -39.43 -12.33
C ILE A 39 -7.96 -40.82 -12.96
N LEU A 40 -7.40 -41.86 -12.33
CA LEU A 40 -7.48 -43.24 -12.84
C LEU A 40 -8.92 -43.79 -12.77
N ALA A 41 -9.68 -43.44 -11.73
CA ALA A 41 -11.05 -43.90 -11.56
C ALA A 41 -12.07 -43.22 -12.49
N ARG A 42 -11.82 -41.97 -12.92
CA ARG A 42 -12.76 -41.18 -13.74
C ARG A 42 -12.30 -40.96 -15.19
N GLY A 43 -11.06 -41.30 -15.52
CA GLY A 43 -10.46 -41.04 -16.83
C GLY A 43 -9.84 -39.64 -16.95
N PHE A 44 -8.76 -39.53 -17.73
CA PHE A 44 -7.95 -38.32 -17.84
C PHE A 44 -8.61 -37.23 -18.71
N CYS A 45 -8.96 -37.55 -19.96
CA CYS A 45 -9.45 -36.57 -20.95
C CYS A 45 -10.40 -37.10 -22.06
N ILE A 46 -10.62 -38.43 -22.21
CA ILE A 46 -11.25 -39.01 -23.43
C ILE A 46 -12.66 -39.57 -23.18
N ASP A 47 -13.15 -39.57 -21.94
CA ASP A 47 -14.48 -40.10 -21.59
C ASP A 47 -15.39 -39.04 -20.97
N ASP A 48 -16.71 -39.17 -21.14
CA ASP A 48 -17.77 -38.18 -20.82
C ASP A 48 -17.82 -37.78 -19.33
N PHE A 49 -17.16 -38.55 -18.45
CA PHE A 49 -17.02 -38.34 -17.00
C PHE A 49 -15.65 -37.81 -16.57
N THR A 50 -15.08 -36.87 -17.33
CA THR A 50 -13.70 -36.39 -17.15
C THR A 50 -13.43 -35.69 -15.80
N PHE A 51 -12.29 -36.02 -15.16
CA PHE A 51 -11.81 -35.41 -13.90
C PHE A 51 -11.78 -33.87 -13.93
N LEU A 52 -11.46 -33.27 -15.08
CA LEU A 52 -11.33 -31.82 -15.27
C LEU A 52 -12.66 -31.08 -15.54
N ARG A 53 -13.83 -31.71 -15.50
CA ARG A 53 -15.10 -30.96 -15.67
C ARG A 53 -15.60 -30.34 -14.37
N ASP A 54 -15.19 -30.87 -13.23
CA ASP A 54 -15.56 -30.35 -11.91
C ASP A 54 -14.58 -29.22 -11.49
N PRO A 55 -15.06 -27.98 -11.29
CA PRO A 55 -14.23 -26.86 -10.85
C PRO A 55 -13.47 -27.13 -9.55
N TRP A 56 -14.02 -28.00 -8.69
CA TRP A 56 -13.36 -28.37 -7.44
C TRP A 56 -12.14 -29.27 -7.66
N ASN A 57 -12.12 -30.06 -8.72
CA ASN A 57 -10.95 -30.88 -9.07
C ASN A 57 -9.84 -30.05 -9.71
N TRP A 58 -10.16 -28.90 -10.34
CA TRP A 58 -9.15 -27.94 -10.80
C TRP A 58 -8.32 -27.39 -9.65
N LEU A 59 -8.97 -27.09 -8.52
CA LEU A 59 -8.29 -26.66 -7.29
C LEU A 59 -7.36 -27.76 -6.74
N ASP A 60 -7.84 -29.01 -6.69
CA ASP A 60 -7.02 -30.15 -6.26
C ASP A 60 -5.78 -30.30 -7.17
N PHE A 61 -5.94 -30.16 -8.49
CA PHE A 61 -4.86 -30.25 -9.46
C PHE A 61 -3.88 -29.07 -9.36
N SER A 62 -4.38 -27.83 -9.23
CA SER A 62 -3.53 -26.64 -9.13
C SER A 62 -2.64 -26.67 -7.89
N VAL A 63 -3.15 -27.19 -6.77
CA VAL A 63 -2.37 -27.35 -5.52
C VAL A 63 -1.21 -28.31 -5.71
N ILE A 64 -1.40 -29.40 -6.45
CA ILE A 64 -0.36 -30.40 -6.72
C ILE A 64 0.67 -29.86 -7.71
N MET A 65 0.22 -29.24 -8.79
CA MET A 65 1.10 -28.62 -9.77
C MET A 65 1.98 -27.56 -9.11
N MET A 66 1.41 -26.69 -8.28
CA MET A 66 2.19 -25.70 -7.54
C MET A 66 3.17 -26.34 -6.55
N ALA A 67 2.79 -27.41 -5.85
CA ALA A 67 3.70 -28.12 -4.95
C ALA A 67 4.93 -28.68 -5.67
N TYR A 68 4.75 -29.28 -6.85
CA TYR A 68 5.86 -29.76 -7.66
C TYR A 68 6.67 -28.62 -8.26
N LEU A 69 6.02 -27.56 -8.75
CA LEU A 69 6.73 -26.39 -9.27
C LEU A 69 7.65 -25.77 -8.22
N THR A 70 7.21 -25.66 -6.97
CA THR A 70 8.06 -25.15 -5.87
C THR A 70 9.24 -26.05 -5.53
N GLU A 71 9.23 -27.31 -5.95
CA GLU A 71 10.32 -28.27 -5.72
C GLU A 71 11.28 -28.36 -6.91
N PHE A 72 10.75 -28.32 -8.14
CA PHE A 72 11.56 -28.39 -9.36
C PHE A 72 12.24 -27.06 -9.71
N VAL A 73 11.67 -25.95 -9.25
CA VAL A 73 12.17 -24.61 -9.52
C VAL A 73 12.89 -24.10 -8.28
N ASP A 74 14.17 -24.43 -8.18
CA ASP A 74 15.08 -23.85 -7.17
C ASP A 74 15.53 -22.43 -7.59
N MET A 75 14.61 -21.64 -8.15
CA MET A 75 14.89 -20.26 -8.52
C MET A 75 14.93 -19.42 -7.23
N GLY A 76 16.15 -18.96 -6.92
CA GLY A 76 16.53 -18.36 -5.65
C GLY A 76 15.57 -17.32 -5.08
N ASN A 77 15.55 -17.27 -3.74
CA ASN A 77 15.01 -16.24 -2.86
C ASN A 77 13.62 -15.63 -3.18
N ILE A 78 12.77 -16.25 -4.00
CA ILE A 78 11.37 -15.85 -4.09
C ILE A 78 10.62 -16.46 -2.91
N SER A 79 10.78 -15.84 -1.73
CA SER A 79 10.06 -16.19 -0.49
C SER A 79 8.55 -16.31 -0.71
N ALA A 80 7.99 -15.59 -1.69
CA ALA A 80 6.57 -15.62 -2.05
C ALA A 80 6.06 -16.98 -2.54
N LEU A 81 6.90 -17.84 -3.15
CA LEU A 81 6.48 -19.17 -3.59
C LEU A 81 6.09 -20.08 -2.41
N ARG A 82 6.64 -19.81 -1.22
CA ARG A 82 6.30 -20.51 0.02
C ARG A 82 4.84 -20.24 0.45
N THR A 83 4.31 -19.05 0.16
CA THR A 83 2.93 -18.65 0.50
C THR A 83 1.90 -19.50 -0.26
N PHE A 84 2.22 -20.02 -1.45
CA PHE A 84 1.29 -20.89 -2.19
C PHE A 84 1.00 -22.23 -1.50
N ARG A 85 1.80 -22.64 -0.49
CA ARG A 85 1.51 -23.83 0.32
C ARG A 85 0.19 -23.69 1.09
N VAL A 86 -0.24 -22.45 1.40
CA VAL A 86 -1.53 -22.15 2.05
C VAL A 86 -2.73 -22.61 1.22
N LEU A 87 -2.59 -22.70 -0.12
CA LEU A 87 -3.66 -23.20 -0.99
C LEU A 87 -4.06 -24.65 -0.67
N ARG A 88 -3.18 -25.44 -0.01
CA ARG A 88 -3.52 -26.80 0.47
C ARG A 88 -4.62 -26.78 1.53
N ALA A 89 -4.73 -25.71 2.34
CA ALA A 89 -5.84 -25.54 3.29
C ALA A 89 -7.18 -25.39 2.57
N LEU A 90 -7.19 -24.81 1.36
CA LEU A 90 -8.39 -24.64 0.54
C LEU A 90 -8.99 -25.99 0.09
N LYS A 91 -8.19 -27.06 0.06
CA LYS A 91 -8.65 -28.43 -0.18
C LYS A 91 -9.67 -28.92 0.87
N THR A 92 -9.73 -28.32 2.05
CA THR A 92 -10.81 -28.61 3.03
C THR A 92 -12.21 -28.37 2.44
N ILE A 93 -12.34 -27.37 1.56
CA ILE A 93 -13.58 -27.07 0.83
C ILE A 93 -13.99 -28.21 -0.09
N THR A 94 -13.03 -28.89 -0.74
CA THR A 94 -13.33 -29.97 -1.68
C THR A 94 -13.69 -31.28 -0.98
N VAL A 95 -13.21 -31.48 0.25
CA VAL A 95 -13.42 -32.70 1.06
C VAL A 95 -14.72 -32.66 1.87
N ILE A 96 -15.15 -31.50 2.37
CA ILE A 96 -16.36 -31.37 3.18
C ILE A 96 -17.53 -30.95 2.28
N PRO A 97 -18.54 -31.82 2.05
CA PRO A 97 -19.61 -31.53 1.09
C PRO A 97 -20.44 -30.29 1.47
N GLY A 98 -20.65 -30.04 2.77
CA GLY A 98 -21.35 -28.84 3.23
C GLY A 98 -20.62 -27.53 2.90
N LEU A 99 -19.28 -27.53 2.85
CA LEU A 99 -18.49 -26.33 2.59
C LEU A 99 -18.55 -25.90 1.12
N LYS A 100 -18.70 -26.85 0.19
CA LYS A 100 -18.96 -26.55 -1.24
C LYS A 100 -20.23 -25.74 -1.43
N THR A 101 -21.31 -26.14 -0.73
CA THR A 101 -22.61 -25.47 -0.82
C THR A 101 -22.53 -24.05 -0.29
N ILE A 102 -21.85 -23.84 0.85
CA ILE A 102 -21.68 -22.51 1.45
C ILE A 102 -20.89 -21.58 0.53
N VAL A 103 -19.75 -22.03 0.00
CA VAL A 103 -18.93 -21.22 -0.91
C VAL A 103 -19.68 -20.92 -2.21
N GLY A 104 -20.43 -21.88 -2.74
CA GLY A 104 -21.29 -21.67 -3.90
C GLY A 104 -22.36 -20.60 -3.65
N ALA A 105 -23.02 -20.63 -2.49
CA ALA A 105 -24.01 -19.63 -2.09
C ALA A 105 -23.37 -18.24 -1.89
N LEU A 106 -22.16 -18.17 -1.33
CA LEU A 106 -21.40 -16.93 -1.18
C LEU A 106 -21.08 -16.31 -2.54
N ILE A 107 -20.54 -17.10 -3.48
CA ILE A 107 -20.24 -16.64 -4.85
C ILE A 107 -21.52 -16.18 -5.56
N GLN A 108 -22.63 -16.89 -5.37
CA GLN A 108 -23.92 -16.47 -5.94
C GLN A 108 -24.40 -15.14 -5.35
N SER A 109 -24.13 -14.88 -4.08
CA SER A 109 -24.47 -13.62 -3.40
C SER A 109 -23.64 -12.46 -3.95
N VAL A 110 -22.34 -12.66 -4.21
CA VAL A 110 -21.47 -11.66 -4.84
C VAL A 110 -21.97 -11.27 -6.23
N LYS A 111 -22.44 -12.23 -7.05
CA LYS A 111 -22.99 -11.92 -8.38
C LYS A 111 -24.20 -10.99 -8.31
N LYS A 112 -25.06 -11.12 -7.28
CA LYS A 112 -26.21 -10.23 -7.08
C LYS A 112 -25.81 -8.81 -6.64
N LEU A 113 -24.63 -8.66 -6.04
CA LEU A 113 -24.07 -7.36 -5.62
C LEU A 113 -23.27 -6.67 -6.75
N SER A 114 -23.14 -7.28 -7.93
CA SER A 114 -22.31 -6.74 -9.02
C SER A 114 -22.73 -5.33 -9.46
N ASP A 115 -24.03 -5.07 -9.56
CA ASP A 115 -24.56 -3.76 -9.93
C ASP A 115 -24.21 -2.68 -8.88
N VAL A 116 -24.40 -3.01 -7.60
CA VAL A 116 -24.02 -2.14 -6.48
C VAL A 116 -22.52 -1.88 -6.47
N MET A 117 -21.68 -2.88 -6.77
CA MET A 117 -20.23 -2.72 -6.84
C MET A 117 -19.82 -1.78 -7.97
N ILE A 118 -20.45 -1.88 -9.15
CA ILE A 118 -20.18 -0.98 -10.29
C ILE A 118 -20.58 0.46 -9.92
N LEU A 119 -21.78 0.66 -9.36
CA LEU A 119 -22.23 1.97 -8.91
C LEU A 119 -21.28 2.56 -7.85
N THR A 120 -20.82 1.73 -6.90
CA THR A 120 -19.90 2.15 -5.85
C THR A 120 -18.56 2.63 -6.42
N VAL A 121 -17.95 1.85 -7.32
CA VAL A 121 -16.68 2.22 -7.96
C VAL A 121 -16.84 3.48 -8.81
N PHE A 122 -17.96 3.62 -9.52
CA PHE A 122 -18.27 4.83 -10.28
C PHE A 122 -18.38 6.07 -9.39
N CYS A 123 -19.17 6.01 -8.32
CA CYS A 123 -19.33 7.11 -7.37
C CYS A 123 -18.00 7.48 -6.70
N LEU A 124 -17.22 6.49 -6.23
CA LEU A 124 -15.89 6.72 -5.67
C LEU A 124 -14.94 7.38 -6.67
N SER A 125 -15.01 7.00 -7.95
CA SER A 125 -14.18 7.62 -9.00
C SER A 125 -14.56 9.08 -9.23
N VAL A 126 -15.86 9.41 -9.25
CA VAL A 126 -16.33 10.81 -9.38
C VAL A 126 -15.87 11.64 -8.19
N PHE A 127 -16.08 11.16 -6.97
CA PHE A 127 -15.62 11.87 -5.77
C PHE A 127 -14.09 11.95 -5.72
N ALA A 128 -13.35 10.97 -6.24
CA ALA A 128 -11.88 11.01 -6.30
C ALA A 128 -11.38 12.10 -7.24
N LEU A 129 -12.06 12.33 -8.37
CA LEU A 129 -11.72 13.44 -9.26
C LEU A 129 -12.01 14.79 -8.60
N VAL A 130 -13.14 14.91 -7.89
CA VAL A 130 -13.49 16.13 -7.13
C VAL A 130 -12.46 16.36 -6.02
N GLY A 131 -12.16 15.35 -5.21
CA GLY A 131 -11.20 15.42 -4.12
C GLY A 131 -9.78 15.73 -4.60
N LEU A 132 -9.36 15.13 -5.72
CA LEU A 132 -8.08 15.44 -6.37
C LEU A 132 -8.03 16.91 -6.78
N GLN A 133 -9.06 17.42 -7.47
CA GLN A 133 -9.06 18.82 -7.93
C GLN A 133 -9.10 19.83 -6.79
N LEU A 134 -9.83 19.53 -5.71
CA LEU A 134 -9.97 20.43 -4.56
C LEU A 134 -8.74 20.41 -3.65
N PHE A 135 -8.14 19.24 -3.43
CA PHE A 135 -7.12 19.05 -2.39
C PHE A 135 -5.73 18.69 -2.95
N MET A 136 -5.49 18.95 -4.25
CA MET A 136 -4.22 18.63 -4.92
C MET A 136 -3.04 19.27 -4.19
N GLY A 137 -2.19 18.45 -3.56
CA GLY A 137 -1.01 18.92 -2.85
C GLY A 137 -1.27 19.70 -1.58
N ASN A 138 -2.51 19.75 -1.07
CA ASN A 138 -2.83 20.45 0.18
C ASN A 138 -2.22 19.72 1.39
N LEU A 139 -2.18 18.39 1.37
CA LEU A 139 -1.57 17.60 2.44
C LEU A 139 -0.02 17.66 2.45
N ARG A 140 0.59 18.44 1.55
CA ARG A 140 2.04 18.71 1.57
C ARG A 140 2.37 20.06 2.19
N GLN A 141 1.37 20.84 2.58
CA GLN A 141 1.58 22.12 3.24
C GLN A 141 2.09 21.87 4.66
N LYS A 142 3.26 22.42 5.00
CA LYS A 142 3.91 22.24 6.30
C LYS A 142 4.38 23.59 6.82
N CYS A 143 4.47 23.70 8.14
CA CYS A 143 5.12 24.82 8.79
C CYS A 143 6.64 24.68 8.70
N VAL A 144 7.28 25.51 7.89
CA VAL A 144 8.74 25.57 7.71
C VAL A 144 9.26 26.83 8.38
N LYS A 145 10.42 26.76 9.04
CA LYS A 145 11.05 27.94 9.66
C LYS A 145 11.21 29.09 8.66
N TRP A 146 10.94 30.31 9.10
CA TRP A 146 11.10 31.53 8.29
C TRP A 146 11.46 32.73 9.19
N PRO A 147 12.41 33.59 8.82
CA PRO A 147 13.25 33.58 7.60
C PRO A 147 14.37 32.52 7.64
N PRO A 148 14.88 32.07 6.48
CA PRO A 148 16.02 31.18 6.42
C PRO A 148 17.24 31.85 7.04
N PRO A 149 18.17 31.07 7.62
CA PRO A 149 19.43 31.63 8.09
C PRO A 149 20.21 32.14 6.88
N PHE A 150 20.17 33.45 6.62
CA PHE A 150 21.16 34.10 5.78
C PHE A 150 22.49 33.99 6.52
N SER A 151 23.30 33.01 6.14
CA SER A 151 24.65 32.88 6.66
C SER A 151 25.48 34.08 6.19
N GLY A 152 25.51 35.17 6.95
CA GLY A 152 26.45 36.27 6.70
C GLY A 152 25.99 37.71 6.91
N ILE A 153 25.02 37.99 7.79
CA ILE A 153 24.90 39.36 8.33
C ILE A 153 24.98 39.27 9.85
N ASN A 154 26.18 39.54 10.37
CA ASN A 154 26.32 40.00 11.74
C ASN A 154 25.32 41.14 11.94
N GLU A 155 24.40 40.99 12.89
CA GLU A 155 23.51 42.06 13.31
C GLU A 155 24.31 43.35 13.50
N THR A 156 24.06 44.36 12.68
CA THR A 156 24.39 45.79 12.91
C THR A 156 24.09 46.67 11.69
N TRP A 157 22.99 46.45 10.95
CA TRP A 157 22.56 47.48 9.99
C TRP A 157 21.10 47.81 10.16
N TYR A 158 20.91 48.94 10.83
CA TYR A 158 19.79 49.86 10.69
C TYR A 158 19.21 49.86 9.27
N ASP A 159 17.89 49.71 9.25
CA ASP A 159 16.94 50.53 8.48
C ASP A 159 16.65 50.18 7.00
N ASN A 160 15.34 50.19 6.71
CA ASN A 160 14.68 50.31 5.41
C ASN A 160 14.98 49.27 4.31
N GLY A 161 14.27 48.15 4.41
CA GLY A 161 13.37 47.68 3.35
C GLY A 161 13.90 47.65 1.92
N THR A 162 14.70 46.64 1.59
CA THR A 162 14.70 46.03 0.25
C THR A 162 14.99 44.54 0.38
N ALA A 163 13.96 43.72 0.29
CA ALA A 163 14.11 42.31 -0.02
C ALA A 163 14.78 42.21 -1.41
N LEU A 164 16.00 41.71 -1.44
CA LEU A 164 16.79 41.53 -2.66
C LEU A 164 16.17 40.38 -3.49
N PHE A 165 15.13 40.70 -4.26
CA PHE A 165 14.71 39.90 -5.40
C PHE A 165 15.53 40.35 -6.61
N SER A 166 16.49 39.53 -7.01
CA SER A 166 17.36 39.79 -8.16
C SER A 166 16.53 39.94 -9.45
N ASN A 167 16.47 41.15 -9.99
CA ASN A 167 16.15 41.40 -11.39
C ASN A 167 17.38 42.07 -12.00
N GLU A 168 18.16 41.31 -12.74
CA GLU A 168 19.40 41.77 -13.36
C GLU A 168 19.12 42.85 -14.42
N THR A 169 19.58 44.08 -14.18
CA THR A 169 20.14 44.98 -15.21
C THR A 169 20.87 46.15 -14.52
N GLY A 170 22.21 46.19 -14.54
CA GLY A 170 22.93 47.42 -14.13
C GLY A 170 24.41 47.28 -13.75
N PHE A 171 25.29 47.56 -14.73
CA PHE A 171 26.60 48.24 -14.65
C PHE A 171 27.42 48.24 -13.33
N GLY A 172 28.47 47.39 -13.30
CA GLY A 172 29.84 47.63 -12.82
C GLY A 172 30.16 48.35 -11.49
N ASN A 173 30.67 47.62 -10.51
CA ASN A 173 32.04 47.78 -9.97
C ASN A 173 32.36 46.67 -8.96
N ASN A 174 33.61 46.21 -8.97
CA ASN A 174 34.13 45.10 -8.16
C ASN A 174 34.00 45.36 -6.65
N THR A 175 32.92 44.86 -6.06
CA THR A 175 32.92 44.34 -4.70
C THR A 175 32.91 42.83 -4.82
N GLU A 176 33.78 42.16 -4.07
CA GLU A 176 33.78 40.72 -3.88
C GLU A 176 32.44 40.33 -3.21
N TYR A 177 31.38 40.28 -4.01
CA TYR A 177 30.11 39.69 -3.64
C TYR A 177 30.40 38.20 -3.53
N SER A 178 30.52 37.72 -2.30
CA SER A 178 30.24 36.32 -2.01
C SER A 178 28.84 36.04 -2.56
N ASN A 179 28.77 35.43 -3.75
CA ASN A 179 27.54 34.90 -4.33
C ASN A 179 27.06 33.76 -3.41
N PHE A 180 26.38 34.11 -2.33
CA PHE A 180 25.68 33.13 -1.51
C PHE A 180 24.45 32.68 -2.31
N THR A 181 24.62 31.59 -3.05
CA THR A 181 23.50 30.86 -3.63
C THR A 181 22.81 30.09 -2.50
N PHE A 182 21.69 30.61 -2.02
CA PHE A 182 20.83 29.89 -1.10
C PHE A 182 20.15 28.73 -1.85
N ASP A 183 20.37 27.51 -1.37
CA ASP A 183 19.76 26.30 -1.93
C ASP A 183 18.36 26.07 -1.33
N TRP A 184 17.35 26.56 -2.05
CA TRP A 184 15.94 26.40 -1.68
C TRP A 184 15.50 24.94 -1.61
N ASP A 185 16.00 24.09 -2.51
CA ASP A 185 15.57 22.71 -2.60
C ASP A 185 16.12 21.88 -1.43
N ALA A 186 17.39 22.13 -1.04
CA ALA A 186 17.95 21.52 0.16
C ALA A 186 17.24 21.98 1.44
N TYR A 187 16.90 23.26 1.53
CA TYR A 187 16.24 23.84 2.70
C TYR A 187 14.82 23.29 2.93
N ILE A 188 14.01 23.23 1.86
CA ILE A 188 12.61 22.79 1.89
C ILE A 188 12.50 21.27 2.12
N ASN A 189 13.53 20.49 1.78
CA ASN A 189 13.52 19.04 1.98
C ASN A 189 14.13 18.60 3.31
N ASP A 190 14.74 19.51 4.07
CA ASP A 190 15.31 19.21 5.38
C ASP A 190 14.22 19.11 6.45
N GLU A 191 14.06 17.91 7.02
CA GLU A 191 13.09 17.66 8.08
C GLU A 191 13.40 18.48 9.35
N GLY A 192 14.64 18.93 9.56
CA GLY A 192 15.02 19.78 10.70
C GLY A 192 14.40 21.19 10.69
N ASN A 193 13.87 21.62 9.53
CA ASN A 193 13.23 22.92 9.36
C ASN A 193 11.71 22.87 9.54
N PHE A 194 11.13 21.68 9.67
CA PHE A 194 9.69 21.52 9.89
C PHE A 194 9.32 21.63 11.36
N TYR A 195 8.10 22.09 11.62
CA TYR A 195 7.51 22.07 12.95
C TYR A 195 6.84 20.72 13.24
N PHE A 196 7.21 20.08 14.35
CA PHE A 196 6.60 18.85 14.85
C PHE A 196 5.94 19.12 16.20
N LEU A 197 4.74 18.57 16.40
CA LEU A 197 4.12 18.53 17.71
C LEU A 197 4.82 17.48 18.58
N GLU A 198 4.78 17.68 19.90
CA GLU A 198 5.34 16.72 20.85
C GLU A 198 4.70 15.33 20.68
N GLY A 199 5.52 14.33 20.35
CA GLY A 199 5.07 12.95 20.13
C GLY A 199 4.46 12.66 18.75
N ALA A 200 4.37 13.65 17.85
CA ALA A 200 3.90 13.43 16.48
C ALA A 200 5.04 12.91 15.58
N LEU A 201 4.73 11.94 14.72
CA LEU A 201 5.67 11.39 13.73
C LEU A 201 5.74 12.24 12.46
N ASP A 202 4.64 12.90 12.11
CA ASP A 202 4.54 13.76 10.93
C ASP A 202 4.56 15.24 11.35
N ALA A 203 5.09 16.08 10.46
CA ALA A 203 5.11 17.52 10.64
C ALA A 203 3.69 18.11 10.63
N LEU A 204 3.51 19.23 11.34
CA LEU A 204 2.24 19.94 11.39
C LEU A 204 1.82 20.44 10.01
N LEU A 205 0.61 20.06 9.60
CA LEU A 205 -0.04 20.62 8.42
C LEU A 205 -0.56 22.04 8.70
N CYS A 206 -0.55 22.86 7.65
CA CYS A 206 -1.01 24.23 7.71
C CYS A 206 -1.78 24.60 6.45
N GLY A 207 -2.50 25.73 6.49
CA GLY A 207 -3.10 26.32 5.30
C GLY A 207 -3.01 27.84 5.31
N ASN A 208 -3.07 28.43 4.12
CA ASN A 208 -3.00 29.89 3.95
C ASN A 208 -4.36 30.59 4.14
N SER A 209 -5.45 29.81 4.24
CA SER A 209 -6.80 30.32 4.48
C SER A 209 -7.00 30.66 5.95
N SER A 210 -7.83 31.65 6.25
CA SER A 210 -8.13 32.07 7.64
C SER A 210 -8.80 30.98 8.50
N ASP A 211 -9.47 30.02 7.87
CA ASP A 211 -10.12 28.89 8.55
C ASP A 211 -9.19 27.67 8.72
N ALA A 212 -7.98 27.70 8.13
CA ALA A 212 -7.04 26.60 8.19
C ALA A 212 -6.08 26.74 9.39
N GLY A 213 -5.40 25.64 9.74
CA GLY A 213 -4.38 25.66 10.79
C GLY A 213 -3.25 26.64 10.48
N HIS A 214 -2.94 27.52 11.44
CA HIS A 214 -1.84 28.47 11.35
C HIS A 214 -0.56 27.94 11.99
N CYS A 215 0.57 28.38 11.45
CA CYS A 215 1.88 28.06 11.99
C CYS A 215 2.23 28.94 13.20
N PRO A 216 3.04 28.45 14.14
CA PRO A 216 3.57 29.25 15.24
C PRO A 216 4.53 30.35 14.74
N GLU A 217 4.83 31.34 15.57
CA GLU A 217 5.75 32.43 15.23
C GLU A 217 7.12 31.91 14.78
N GLY A 218 7.66 32.52 13.72
CA GLY A 218 8.92 32.10 13.09
C GLY A 218 8.80 30.90 12.15
N TYR A 219 7.57 30.45 11.84
CA TYR A 219 7.29 29.46 10.80
C TYR A 219 6.29 30.01 9.79
N GLU A 220 6.52 29.70 8.52
CA GLU A 220 5.64 30.04 7.41
C GLU A 220 5.11 28.77 6.76
N CYS A 221 3.86 28.84 6.29
CA CYS A 221 3.20 27.71 5.65
C CYS A 221 3.66 27.57 4.20
N MET A 222 4.36 26.47 3.90
CA MET A 222 4.89 26.20 2.56
C MET A 222 4.65 24.75 2.14
N LYS A 223 4.51 24.52 0.84
CA LYS A 223 4.36 23.17 0.28
C LYS A 223 5.71 22.47 0.25
N ALA A 224 5.98 21.62 1.25
CA ALA A 224 7.31 21.07 1.52
C ALA A 224 7.26 19.59 1.91
N GLY A 225 8.28 18.83 1.51
CA GLY A 225 8.48 17.44 1.93
C GLY A 225 7.41 16.43 1.46
N ARG A 226 7.40 15.29 2.15
CA ARG A 226 6.51 14.14 1.92
C ARG A 226 5.13 14.30 2.56
N ASN A 227 4.12 13.68 1.95
CA ASN A 227 2.76 13.59 2.50
C ASN A 227 2.73 12.77 3.81
N PRO A 228 1.69 12.94 4.66
CA PRO A 228 1.54 12.22 5.94
C PRO A 228 1.43 10.70 5.78
N ASN A 229 1.60 9.98 6.90
CA ASN A 229 1.46 8.52 6.99
C ASN A 229 2.34 7.78 5.96
N TYR A 230 3.65 8.02 5.98
CA TYR A 230 4.62 7.45 5.03
C TYR A 230 4.37 7.79 3.55
N GLY A 231 3.60 8.84 3.27
CA GLY A 231 3.24 9.24 1.91
C GLY A 231 1.97 8.58 1.36
N TYR A 232 1.31 7.71 2.13
CA TYR A 232 0.12 6.99 1.68
C TYR A 232 -1.16 7.84 1.73
N THR A 233 -1.17 8.94 2.48
CA THR A 233 -2.32 9.83 2.58
C THR A 233 -2.13 11.06 1.71
N SER A 234 -2.70 11.07 0.49
CA SER A 234 -2.59 12.20 -0.43
C SER A 234 -3.75 12.26 -1.42
N TYR A 235 -3.99 13.45 -1.97
CA TYR A 235 -4.92 13.70 -3.09
C TYR A 235 -4.18 14.13 -4.36
N ASP A 236 -2.88 13.84 -4.45
CA ASP A 236 -2.01 14.35 -5.52
C ASP A 236 -2.16 13.53 -6.82
N THR A 237 -2.56 12.26 -6.70
CA THR A 237 -2.80 11.37 -7.85
C THR A 237 -4.16 10.69 -7.68
N PHE A 238 -4.75 10.29 -8.80
CA PHE A 238 -6.07 9.65 -8.80
C PHE A 238 -6.12 8.39 -7.94
N SER A 239 -5.07 7.55 -7.97
CA SER A 239 -5.02 6.31 -7.19
C SER A 239 -4.98 6.55 -5.68
N TRP A 240 -4.20 7.54 -5.22
CA TRP A 240 -4.16 7.90 -3.80
C TRP A 240 -5.45 8.56 -3.33
N ALA A 241 -6.04 9.45 -4.15
CA ALA A 241 -7.35 10.04 -3.87
C ALA A 241 -8.45 8.97 -3.78
N PHE A 242 -8.44 7.98 -4.68
CA PHE A 242 -9.37 6.85 -4.65
C PHE A 242 -9.21 6.01 -3.38
N LEU A 243 -7.97 5.72 -2.97
CA LEU A 243 -7.70 4.99 -1.71
C LEU A 243 -8.19 5.78 -0.48
N ALA A 244 -7.93 7.09 -0.45
CA ALA A 244 -8.38 7.97 0.64
C ALA A 244 -9.92 7.99 0.75
N LEU A 245 -10.63 8.08 -0.37
CA LEU A 245 -12.10 8.04 -0.37
C LEU A 245 -12.67 6.65 -0.08
N PHE A 246 -11.99 5.59 -0.51
CA PHE A 246 -12.36 4.23 -0.13
C PHE A 246 -12.29 4.06 1.39
N ARG A 247 -11.22 4.58 2.02
CA ARG A 247 -11.08 4.64 3.48
C ARG A 247 -12.22 5.45 4.14
N LEU A 248 -12.64 6.58 3.56
CA LEU A 248 -13.79 7.35 4.04
C LEU A 248 -15.11 6.55 3.92
N MET A 249 -15.32 5.83 2.81
CA MET A 249 -16.49 4.99 2.60
C MET A 249 -16.57 3.85 3.61
N THR A 250 -15.44 3.20 3.91
CA THR A 250 -15.38 2.13 4.91
C THR A 250 -15.34 2.67 6.35
N GLN A 251 -15.28 3.99 6.52
CA GLN A 251 -15.13 4.67 7.81
C GLN A 251 -13.92 4.16 8.60
N ASP A 252 -12.84 3.80 7.91
CA ASP A 252 -11.64 3.28 8.56
C ASP A 252 -10.71 4.43 8.97
N TYR A 253 -10.64 4.72 10.26
CA TYR A 253 -9.85 5.83 10.82
C TYR A 253 -10.12 7.17 10.10
N TRP A 254 -11.34 7.38 9.61
CA TRP A 254 -11.71 8.51 8.75
C TRP A 254 -11.56 9.87 9.44
N GLU A 255 -11.73 9.89 10.77
CA GLU A 255 -11.59 11.08 11.61
C GLU A 255 -10.23 11.76 11.49
N ASN A 256 -9.13 11.00 11.39
CA ASN A 256 -7.81 11.57 11.19
C ASN A 256 -7.73 12.20 9.79
N LEU A 257 -8.20 11.52 8.74
CA LEU A 257 -8.23 12.10 7.39
C LEU A 257 -9.12 13.35 7.29
N PHE A 258 -10.15 13.43 8.11
CA PHE A 258 -11.04 14.59 8.18
C PHE A 258 -10.42 15.79 8.92
N GLN A 259 -9.51 15.53 9.87
CA GLN A 259 -8.80 16.56 10.64
C GLN A 259 -7.57 17.15 9.92
N LEU A 260 -7.04 16.44 8.92
CA LEU A 260 -5.92 16.88 8.06
C LEU A 260 -6.38 17.83 6.96
#